data_AF-F4LXJ2-F1
#
_entry.id   AF-F4LXJ2-F1
#
_cell.length_a   1.000
_cell.length_b   1.000
_cell.length_c   1.000
_cell.angle_alpha   90.00
_cell.angle_beta   90.00
_cell.angle_gamma   90.00
#
_symmetry.space_group_name_H-M   'P 1'
#
loop_
_entity.id
_entity.type
_entity.pdbx_description
1 polymer ?
#
loop_
_entity_poly.entity_id
_entity_poly.type
_entity_poly.pdbx_seq_one_letter_code
_entity_poly.pdbx_strand_id
1 'polypeptide(L)'
;MYDKVPDDTTISYFRAIRLKDKTFEEFFNKILEKCIEENLVKNKHLIIDSTDVAANANFPSDKKLICQAFRKTIKETSKFNNDLSKQILKDFEEALDKEREKSQKVKVKTFAQIAKEHAEHLYLHTYDELQENKQYIKAFGLLWDIIHQYLEKSKDKIVSTVDPDARIAHKSPGNIKRGYKNNIIIDEESEIILGSIQTPFNVGDEKQLIPLLEKIKKEHNIVPEEITADKVYGTYDNRIYLKDNDITCNIDFYKEPSKKFEKYTLHDFKISTDLSSVECPNGIITKNVSQSKDQLYFKFDRNICETCPLRPKCYSKNELKRNAIKKITVPLRYDVMIRDKKHNQTEQFKTALNKRYKIERRFATQVLNHGIRRCRYLTLTGAKIHITLANIASNIIRMVNLLYDRKAYGLAKP
;
A
#
# COMPACT_ATOMS: atom_id res chain seq x y z
N MET A 1 40.09 -20.24 -12.63
CA MET A 1 39.10 -19.24 -13.13
C MET A 1 39.71 -18.51 -14.31
N TYR A 2 39.78 -19.15 -15.49
CA TYR A 2 40.30 -18.53 -16.72
C TYR A 2 39.21 -18.40 -17.80
N ASP A 3 37.94 -18.56 -17.43
CA ASP A 3 36.84 -18.34 -18.36
C ASP A 3 36.73 -16.86 -18.69
N LYS A 4 36.54 -16.59 -19.99
CA LYS A 4 36.28 -15.26 -20.51
C LYS A 4 34.98 -14.76 -19.89
N VAL A 5 35.04 -13.61 -19.22
CA VAL A 5 33.87 -13.00 -18.58
C VAL A 5 32.78 -12.79 -19.65
N PRO A 6 31.51 -13.14 -19.38
CA PRO A 6 30.44 -12.95 -20.35
C PRO A 6 30.36 -11.49 -20.79
N ASP A 7 30.10 -11.29 -22.08
CA ASP A 7 29.86 -9.97 -22.65
C ASP A 7 28.67 -9.29 -21.94
N ASP A 8 28.73 -7.97 -21.77
CA ASP A 8 27.70 -7.21 -21.06
C ASP A 8 26.33 -7.28 -21.76
N THR A 9 26.32 -7.45 -23.09
CA THR A 9 25.11 -7.71 -23.86
C THR A 9 24.50 -9.07 -23.54
N THR A 10 25.34 -10.08 -23.25
CA THR A 10 24.88 -11.43 -22.87
C THR A 10 24.18 -11.40 -21.52
N ILE A 11 24.74 -10.67 -20.55
CA ILE A 11 24.13 -10.49 -19.23
C ILE A 11 22.82 -9.70 -19.36
N SER A 12 22.81 -8.64 -20.17
CA SER A 12 21.61 -7.81 -20.41
C SER A 12 20.51 -8.60 -21.10
N TYR A 13 20.84 -9.38 -22.12
CA TYR A 13 19.91 -10.24 -22.85
C TYR A 13 19.35 -11.36 -21.95
N PHE A 14 20.21 -12.04 -21.19
CA PHE A 14 19.79 -13.06 -20.23
C PHE A 14 18.80 -12.48 -19.21
N ARG A 15 19.08 -11.30 -18.68
CA ARG A 15 18.18 -10.63 -17.73
C ARG A 15 16.86 -10.20 -18.37
N ALA A 16 16.89 -9.61 -19.56
CA ALA A 16 15.68 -9.10 -20.21
C ALA A 16 14.77 -10.22 -20.76
N ILE A 17 15.36 -11.31 -21.25
CA ILE A 17 14.64 -12.37 -21.98
C ILE A 17 14.36 -13.58 -21.10
N ARG A 18 15.33 -13.99 -20.25
CA ARG A 18 15.24 -15.23 -19.47
C ARG A 18 14.81 -15.00 -18.02
N LEU A 19 15.30 -13.96 -17.36
CA LEU A 19 14.98 -13.67 -15.96
C LEU A 19 13.82 -12.66 -15.83
N LYS A 20 12.59 -13.17 -15.87
CA LYS A 20 11.39 -12.36 -15.55
C LYS A 20 11.17 -12.33 -14.03
N ASP A 21 10.27 -11.48 -13.56
CA ASP A 21 9.90 -11.32 -12.14
C ASP A 21 9.73 -12.67 -11.42
N LYS A 22 8.99 -13.60 -12.04
CA LYS A 22 8.73 -14.93 -11.49
C LYS A 22 10.01 -15.72 -11.19
N THR A 23 11.04 -15.60 -12.03
CA THR A 23 12.31 -16.33 -11.83
C THR A 23 13.08 -15.79 -10.63
N PHE A 24 13.02 -14.48 -10.36
CA PHE A 24 13.65 -13.90 -9.17
C PHE A 24 12.88 -14.27 -7.90
N GLU A 25 11.55 -14.33 -7.97
CA GLU A 25 10.72 -14.78 -6.85
C GLU A 25 10.94 -16.26 -6.52
N GLU A 26 11.02 -17.13 -7.53
CA GLU A 26 11.41 -18.53 -7.37
C GLU A 26 12.80 -18.67 -6.72
N PHE A 27 13.77 -17.87 -7.14
CA PHE A 27 15.10 -17.90 -6.54
C PHE A 27 15.10 -17.40 -5.09
N PHE A 28 14.37 -16.32 -4.80
CA PHE A 28 14.16 -15.85 -3.42
C PHE A 28 13.57 -16.97 -2.54
N ASN A 29 12.55 -17.66 -3.04
CA ASN A 29 11.91 -18.77 -2.33
C ASN A 29 12.88 -19.94 -2.10
N LYS A 30 13.74 -20.26 -3.07
CA LYS A 30 14.79 -21.28 -2.89
C LYS A 30 15.83 -20.91 -1.82
N ILE A 31 16.17 -19.62 -1.68
CA ILE A 31 17.03 -19.17 -0.58
C ILE A 31 16.30 -19.29 0.77
N LEU A 32 15.00 -18.98 0.80
CA LEU A 32 14.22 -19.08 2.03
C LEU A 32 14.02 -20.54 2.47
N GLU A 33 13.75 -21.46 1.54
CA GLU A 33 13.72 -22.90 1.80
C GLU A 33 15.00 -23.36 2.50
N LYS A 34 16.18 -22.92 2.04
CA LYS A 34 17.46 -23.21 2.70
C LYS A 34 17.56 -22.64 4.12
N CYS A 35 17.04 -21.43 4.35
CA CYS A 35 16.99 -20.86 5.69
C CYS A 35 16.10 -21.68 6.63
N ILE A 36 14.99 -22.23 6.11
CA ILE A 36 14.08 -23.10 6.86
C ILE A 36 14.74 -24.45 7.14
N GLU A 37 15.38 -25.08 6.15
CA GLU A 37 16.13 -26.33 6.28
C GLU A 37 17.23 -26.24 7.36
N GLU A 38 17.91 -25.10 7.45
CA GLU A 38 18.93 -24.83 8.46
C GLU A 38 18.35 -24.34 9.81
N ASN A 39 17.03 -24.42 10.00
CA ASN A 39 16.31 -24.02 11.20
C ASN A 39 16.66 -22.58 11.65
N LEU A 40 16.85 -21.68 10.68
CA LEU A 40 17.06 -20.25 10.93
C LEU A 40 15.73 -19.54 11.15
N VAL A 41 14.66 -19.96 10.49
CA VAL A 41 13.33 -19.36 10.62
C VAL A 41 12.52 -20.08 11.69
N LYS A 42 11.98 -19.35 12.68
CA LYS A 42 11.24 -19.94 13.81
C LYS A 42 9.73 -19.89 13.65
N ASN A 43 9.21 -19.06 12.76
CA ASN A 43 7.79 -18.94 12.45
C ASN A 43 6.91 -18.55 13.65
N LYS A 44 7.48 -17.98 14.73
CA LYS A 44 6.72 -17.61 15.94
C LYS A 44 6.23 -16.17 15.88
N HIS A 45 7.19 -15.25 15.90
CA HIS A 45 6.93 -13.82 15.90
C HIS A 45 7.40 -13.23 14.58
N LEU A 46 6.47 -12.66 13.81
CA LEU A 46 6.78 -11.96 12.58
C LEU A 46 6.61 -10.45 12.73
N ILE A 47 7.39 -9.68 11.98
CA ILE A 47 7.29 -8.23 11.92
C ILE A 47 7.03 -7.81 10.47
N ILE A 48 6.05 -6.94 10.27
CA ILE A 48 5.70 -6.37 8.96
C ILE A 48 5.83 -4.85 8.99
N ASP A 49 6.44 -4.29 7.96
CA ASP A 49 6.53 -2.86 7.74
C ASP A 49 6.86 -2.57 6.26
N SER A 50 6.86 -1.29 5.87
CA SER A 50 7.14 -0.84 4.51
C SER A 50 8.25 0.21 4.45
N THR A 51 8.97 0.27 3.34
CA THR A 51 9.93 1.36 3.06
C THR A 51 9.74 1.95 1.67
N ASP A 52 10.15 3.22 1.53
CA ASP A 52 10.01 3.96 0.29
C ASP A 52 11.18 3.70 -0.68
N VAL A 53 10.84 3.45 -1.94
CA VAL A 53 11.77 3.32 -3.06
C VAL A 53 11.44 4.40 -4.08
N ALA A 54 12.33 5.38 -4.24
CA ALA A 54 12.10 6.47 -5.21
C ALA A 54 12.14 5.94 -6.64
N ALA A 55 11.23 6.38 -7.51
CA ALA A 55 11.28 6.06 -8.94
C ALA A 55 12.45 6.76 -9.62
N ASN A 56 13.01 6.13 -10.65
CA ASN A 56 14.10 6.67 -11.46
C ASN A 56 13.57 7.30 -12.74
N ALA A 57 12.74 8.33 -12.56
CA ALA A 57 12.11 9.05 -13.64
C ALA A 57 12.19 10.56 -13.41
N ASN A 58 12.09 11.31 -14.50
CA ASN A 58 11.83 12.74 -14.42
C ASN A 58 10.33 13.00 -14.20
N PHE A 59 10.03 14.04 -13.44
CA PHE A 59 8.67 14.43 -13.07
C PHE A 59 8.39 15.84 -13.58
N PRO A 60 7.89 15.98 -14.83
CA PRO A 60 7.57 17.26 -15.41
C PRO A 60 6.42 17.95 -14.65
N SER A 61 6.24 19.26 -14.88
CA SER A 61 5.01 19.94 -14.46
C SER A 61 3.79 19.35 -15.18
N ASP A 62 2.60 19.46 -14.58
CA ASP A 62 1.36 18.93 -15.13
C ASP A 62 1.12 19.28 -16.61
N LYS A 63 1.41 20.53 -17.00
CA LYS A 63 1.32 20.99 -18.40
C LYS A 63 2.32 20.27 -19.31
N LYS A 64 3.57 20.16 -18.87
CA LYS A 64 4.63 19.46 -19.62
C LYS A 64 4.34 17.97 -19.71
N LEU A 65 3.72 17.37 -18.70
CA LEU A 65 3.30 15.96 -18.71
C LEU A 65 2.31 15.69 -19.85
N ILE A 66 1.26 16.51 -19.98
CA ILE A 66 0.28 16.41 -21.07
C ILE A 66 0.98 16.51 -22.43
N CYS A 67 1.82 17.54 -22.62
CA CYS A 67 2.54 17.72 -23.90
C CYS A 67 3.49 16.54 -24.20
N GLN A 68 4.17 15.99 -23.19
CA GLN A 68 5.04 14.81 -23.38
C GLN A 68 4.23 13.57 -23.77
N ALA A 69 3.06 13.35 -23.15
CA ALA A 69 2.19 12.23 -23.47
C ALA A 69 1.64 12.35 -24.90
N PHE A 70 1.26 13.57 -25.30
CA PHE A 70 0.77 13.86 -26.64
C PHE A 70 1.85 13.59 -27.69
N ARG A 71 3.05 14.15 -27.52
CA ARG A 71 4.19 13.90 -28.43
C ARG A 71 4.59 12.42 -28.49
N LYS A 72 4.49 11.69 -27.38
CA LYS A 72 4.73 10.24 -27.36
C LYS A 72 3.73 9.50 -28.24
N THR A 73 2.46 9.89 -28.18
CA THR A 73 1.38 9.34 -29.03
C THR A 73 1.65 9.65 -30.50
N ILE A 74 1.96 10.90 -30.83
CA ILE A 74 2.31 11.31 -32.21
C ILE A 74 3.52 10.56 -32.75
N LYS A 75 4.55 10.31 -31.94
CA LYS A 75 5.72 9.52 -32.34
C LYS A 75 5.36 8.08 -32.72
N GLU A 76 4.37 7.49 -32.04
CA GLU A 76 3.89 6.16 -32.40
C GLU A 76 3.02 6.21 -33.67
N THR A 77 2.19 7.24 -33.82
CA THR A 77 1.42 7.50 -35.05
C THR A 77 2.32 7.69 -36.27
N SER A 78 3.42 8.43 -36.15
CA SER A 78 4.31 8.74 -37.27
C SER A 78 4.96 7.50 -37.91
N LYS A 79 4.94 6.36 -37.22
CA LYS A 79 5.46 5.07 -37.74
C LYS A 79 4.56 4.47 -38.83
N PHE A 80 3.28 4.82 -38.86
CA PHE A 80 2.32 4.29 -39.84
C PHE A 80 1.58 5.38 -40.63
N ASN A 81 1.43 6.59 -40.08
CA ASN A 81 0.85 7.73 -40.78
C ASN A 81 1.61 9.03 -40.45
N ASN A 82 2.66 9.29 -41.21
CA ASN A 82 3.58 10.41 -40.97
C ASN A 82 2.92 11.78 -41.22
N ASP A 83 2.13 11.91 -42.29
CA ASP A 83 1.55 13.20 -42.68
C ASP A 83 0.48 13.65 -41.68
N LEU A 84 -0.41 12.74 -41.29
CA LEU A 84 -1.40 12.99 -40.23
C LEU A 84 -0.71 13.36 -38.91
N SER A 85 0.37 12.65 -38.54
CA SER A 85 1.10 12.90 -37.29
C SER A 85 1.70 14.31 -37.24
N LYS A 86 2.26 14.79 -38.36
CA LYS A 86 2.83 16.14 -38.48
C LYS A 86 1.75 17.20 -38.42
N GLN A 87 0.64 16.99 -39.14
CA GLN A 87 -0.49 17.92 -39.15
C GLN A 87 -1.07 18.09 -37.74
N ILE A 88 -1.43 16.98 -37.07
CA ILE A 88 -2.03 17.02 -35.74
C ILE A 88 -1.08 17.63 -34.70
N LEU A 89 0.23 17.34 -34.79
CA LEU A 89 1.21 17.95 -33.89
C LEU A 89 1.29 19.46 -34.09
N LYS A 90 1.32 19.92 -35.33
CA LYS A 90 1.33 21.35 -35.67
C LYS A 90 0.09 22.05 -35.13
N ASP A 91 -1.10 21.50 -35.41
CA ASP A 91 -2.37 22.08 -34.96
C ASP A 91 -2.45 22.14 -33.42
N PHE A 92 -1.97 21.10 -32.74
CA PHE A 92 -1.88 21.07 -31.27
C PHE A 92 -0.95 22.14 -30.71
N GLU A 93 0.23 22.33 -31.30
CA GLU A 93 1.19 23.34 -30.85
C GLU A 93 0.67 24.77 -31.09
N GLU A 94 0.06 25.03 -32.26
CA GLU A 94 -0.58 26.31 -32.56
C GLU A 94 -1.75 26.63 -31.60
N ALA A 95 -2.56 25.64 -31.24
CA ALA A 95 -3.64 25.81 -30.27
C ALA A 95 -3.11 26.19 -28.88
N LEU A 96 -2.01 25.56 -28.44
CA LEU A 96 -1.37 25.89 -27.16
C LEU A 96 -0.75 27.28 -27.16
N ASP A 97 -0.13 27.71 -28.26
CA ASP A 97 0.51 29.01 -28.34
C ASP A 97 -0.51 30.16 -28.38
N LYS A 98 -1.64 29.99 -29.09
CA LYS A 98 -2.78 30.91 -29.03
C LYS A 98 -3.28 31.15 -27.60
N GLU A 99 -3.35 30.10 -26.78
CA GLU A 99 -3.76 30.24 -25.37
C GLU A 99 -2.70 30.92 -24.50
N ARG A 100 -1.42 30.72 -24.79
CA ARG A 100 -0.32 31.39 -24.08
C ARG A 100 -0.26 32.88 -24.39
N GLU A 101 -0.56 33.27 -25.62
CA GLU A 101 -0.66 34.68 -26.03
C GLU A 101 -1.81 35.40 -25.29
N LYS A 102 -2.96 34.74 -25.12
CA LYS A 102 -4.10 35.31 -24.38
C LYS A 102 -3.84 35.46 -22.89
N SER A 103 -3.02 34.60 -22.29
CA SER A 103 -2.79 34.63 -20.84
C SER A 103 -1.41 34.10 -20.44
N GLN A 104 -0.70 34.91 -19.67
CA GLN A 104 0.58 34.53 -19.05
C GLN A 104 0.46 33.32 -18.10
N LYS A 105 -0.75 32.99 -17.61
CA LYS A 105 -1.01 31.86 -16.70
C LYS A 105 -2.15 30.96 -17.18
N VAL A 106 -1.96 30.31 -18.33
CA VAL A 106 -2.89 29.28 -18.84
C VAL A 106 -3.10 28.16 -17.80
N LYS A 107 -4.34 27.72 -17.59
CA LYS A 107 -4.67 26.64 -16.63
C LYS A 107 -4.30 25.27 -17.20
N VAL A 108 -3.95 24.31 -16.33
CA VAL A 108 -3.69 22.91 -16.74
C VAL A 108 -4.92 22.30 -17.43
N LYS A 109 -6.12 22.63 -16.97
CA LYS A 109 -7.38 22.17 -17.58
C LYS A 109 -7.50 22.56 -19.06
N THR A 110 -7.02 23.74 -19.44
CA THR A 110 -7.01 24.19 -20.84
C THR A 110 -6.08 23.33 -21.69
N PHE A 111 -4.90 22.99 -21.20
CA PHE A 111 -3.97 22.07 -21.89
C PHE A 111 -4.60 20.68 -22.09
N ALA A 112 -5.31 20.17 -21.07
CA ALA A 112 -5.99 18.88 -21.15
C ALA A 112 -7.15 18.90 -22.15
N GLN A 113 -7.89 20.01 -22.24
CA GLN A 113 -8.99 20.17 -23.19
C GLN A 113 -8.50 20.21 -24.64
N ILE A 114 -7.45 20.99 -24.92
CA ILE A 114 -6.82 21.03 -26.25
C ILE A 114 -6.27 19.64 -26.60
N ALA A 115 -5.54 18.99 -25.69
CA ALA A 115 -5.03 17.64 -25.93
C ALA A 115 -6.16 16.63 -26.19
N LYS A 116 -7.31 16.76 -25.54
CA LYS A 116 -8.49 15.93 -25.76
C LYS A 116 -9.02 16.08 -27.18
N GLU A 117 -9.27 17.32 -27.62
CA GLU A 117 -9.82 17.61 -28.95
C GLU A 117 -8.94 17.02 -30.07
N HIS A 118 -7.62 17.21 -29.98
CA HIS A 118 -6.71 16.65 -30.97
C HIS A 118 -6.53 15.14 -30.84
N ALA A 119 -6.65 14.56 -29.63
CA ALA A 119 -6.62 13.12 -29.44
C ALA A 119 -7.88 12.43 -29.99
N GLU A 120 -9.05 13.06 -29.86
CA GLU A 120 -10.31 12.58 -30.47
C GLU A 120 -10.24 12.64 -31.99
N HIS A 121 -9.70 13.74 -32.55
CA HIS A 121 -9.47 13.83 -33.99
C HIS A 121 -8.50 12.74 -34.48
N LEU A 122 -7.40 12.51 -33.75
CA LEU A 122 -6.45 11.45 -34.06
C LEU A 122 -7.16 10.08 -34.05
N TYR A 123 -7.91 9.77 -32.99
CA TYR A 123 -8.65 8.51 -32.83
C TYR A 123 -9.58 8.21 -34.02
N LEU A 124 -10.32 9.21 -34.51
CA LEU A 124 -11.23 9.03 -35.65
C LEU A 124 -10.50 8.64 -36.95
N HIS A 125 -9.24 9.06 -37.10
CA HIS A 125 -8.43 8.80 -38.29
C HIS A 125 -7.51 7.58 -38.15
N THR A 126 -7.40 7.00 -36.96
CA THR A 126 -6.49 5.89 -36.66
C THR A 126 -7.16 4.78 -35.84
N TYR A 127 -8.48 4.64 -35.95
CA TYR A 127 -9.28 3.72 -35.13
C TYR A 127 -8.81 2.27 -35.29
N ASP A 128 -8.61 1.84 -36.53
CA ASP A 128 -8.22 0.47 -36.88
C ASP A 128 -6.80 0.17 -36.34
N GLU A 129 -5.85 1.07 -36.55
CA GLU A 129 -4.49 0.91 -36.05
C GLU A 129 -4.43 0.93 -34.51
N LEU A 130 -5.35 1.66 -33.86
CA LEU A 130 -5.48 1.63 -32.43
C LEU A 130 -5.99 0.27 -31.91
N GLN A 131 -6.65 -0.57 -32.71
CA GLN A 131 -7.01 -1.92 -32.26
C GLN A 131 -5.84 -2.91 -32.37
N GLU A 132 -4.91 -2.68 -33.30
CA GLU A 132 -3.90 -3.67 -33.66
C GLU A 132 -2.50 -3.34 -33.12
N ASN A 133 -2.13 -2.06 -33.07
CA ASN A 133 -0.78 -1.62 -32.72
C ASN A 133 -0.60 -1.47 -31.21
N LYS A 134 -0.02 -2.51 -30.58
CA LYS A 134 0.26 -2.55 -29.13
C LYS A 134 1.05 -1.36 -28.58
N GLN A 135 1.98 -0.77 -29.34
CA GLN A 135 2.75 0.38 -28.86
C GLN A 135 1.92 1.65 -28.90
N TYR A 136 1.15 1.81 -29.97
CA TYR A 136 0.24 2.94 -30.14
C TYR A 136 -0.90 2.90 -29.11
N ILE A 137 -1.53 1.74 -28.87
CA ILE A 137 -2.51 1.52 -27.79
C ILE A 137 -1.99 2.03 -26.45
N LYS A 138 -0.76 1.64 -26.09
CA LYS A 138 -0.16 2.04 -24.82
C LYS A 138 0.11 3.54 -24.75
N ALA A 139 0.58 4.15 -25.83
CA ALA A 139 0.86 5.58 -25.87
C ALA A 139 -0.43 6.41 -25.82
N PHE A 140 -1.43 6.06 -26.63
CA PHE A 140 -2.72 6.72 -26.68
C PHE A 140 -3.51 6.55 -25.37
N GLY A 141 -3.55 5.33 -24.80
CA GLY A 141 -4.18 5.07 -23.51
C GLY A 141 -3.56 5.89 -22.38
N LEU A 142 -2.23 5.96 -22.33
CA LEU A 142 -1.52 6.80 -21.36
C LEU A 142 -1.84 8.30 -21.53
N LEU A 143 -1.90 8.80 -22.76
CA LEU A 143 -2.34 10.17 -23.04
C LEU A 143 -3.77 10.40 -22.54
N TRP A 144 -4.67 9.47 -22.84
CA TRP A 144 -6.06 9.54 -22.45
C TRP A 144 -6.22 9.58 -20.92
N ASP A 145 -5.53 8.71 -20.18
CA ASP A 145 -5.53 8.68 -18.72
C ASP A 145 -5.03 10.01 -18.13
N ILE A 146 -3.94 10.56 -18.69
CA ILE A 146 -3.37 11.85 -18.29
C ILE A 146 -4.33 13.00 -18.59
N ILE A 147 -5.10 12.95 -19.69
CA ILE A 147 -6.13 13.96 -19.96
C ILE A 147 -7.25 13.88 -18.91
N HIS A 148 -7.78 12.68 -18.68
CA HIS A 148 -8.90 12.45 -17.77
C HIS A 148 -8.58 12.87 -16.34
N GLN A 149 -7.35 12.60 -15.86
CA GLN A 149 -6.98 12.96 -14.49
C GLN A 149 -7.12 14.47 -14.21
N TYR A 150 -6.97 15.34 -15.22
CA TYR A 150 -7.12 16.79 -15.08
C TYR A 150 -8.51 17.32 -15.41
N LEU A 151 -9.26 16.65 -16.28
CA LEU A 151 -10.63 17.02 -16.61
C LEU A 151 -11.63 16.56 -15.54
N GLU A 152 -11.46 15.35 -15.01
CA GLU A 152 -12.37 14.70 -14.06
C GLU A 152 -11.89 14.78 -12.60
N LYS A 153 -10.72 15.37 -12.36
CA LYS A 153 -10.09 15.50 -11.03
C LYS A 153 -9.85 14.14 -10.33
N SER A 154 -9.20 13.21 -11.02
CA SER A 154 -8.76 11.96 -10.40
C SER A 154 -7.83 12.22 -9.20
N LYS A 155 -8.03 11.42 -8.14
CA LYS A 155 -7.13 11.41 -6.97
C LYS A 155 -5.82 10.68 -7.26
N ASP A 156 -5.85 9.70 -8.14
CA ASP A 156 -4.67 8.93 -8.52
C ASP A 156 -4.04 9.51 -9.78
N LYS A 157 -2.95 10.26 -9.61
CA LYS A 157 -2.31 10.99 -10.70
C LYS A 157 -1.09 10.26 -11.23
N ILE A 158 -1.06 10.10 -12.55
CA ILE A 158 0.13 9.75 -13.31
C ILE A 158 1.07 10.95 -13.28
N VAL A 159 2.34 10.69 -12.96
CA VAL A 159 3.37 11.73 -12.78
C VAL A 159 4.49 11.69 -13.80
N SER A 160 4.55 10.64 -14.62
CA SER A 160 5.59 10.47 -15.63
C SER A 160 5.07 9.68 -16.81
N THR A 161 5.45 10.07 -18.02
CA THR A 161 5.17 9.33 -19.26
C THR A 161 6.16 8.19 -19.50
N VAL A 162 7.28 8.20 -18.78
CA VAL A 162 8.35 7.21 -18.84
C VAL A 162 8.16 6.14 -17.76
N ASP A 163 7.71 6.57 -16.58
CA ASP A 163 7.35 5.67 -15.47
C ASP A 163 5.90 5.90 -15.02
N PRO A 164 4.91 5.40 -15.79
CA PRO A 164 3.50 5.67 -15.54
C PRO A 164 2.96 4.95 -14.30
N ASP A 165 3.67 3.97 -13.72
CA ASP A 165 3.25 3.25 -12.52
C ASP A 165 3.70 3.94 -11.23
N ALA A 166 4.71 4.80 -11.29
CA ALA A 166 5.15 5.57 -10.13
C ALA A 166 4.01 6.47 -9.64
N ARG A 167 3.82 6.54 -8.32
CA ARG A 167 2.79 7.37 -7.69
C ARG A 167 3.38 8.32 -6.67
N ILE A 168 2.57 9.27 -6.21
CA ILE A 168 2.96 10.30 -5.24
C ILE A 168 2.70 9.80 -3.82
N ALA A 169 3.68 9.98 -2.93
CA ALA A 169 3.49 9.92 -1.48
C ALA A 169 3.69 11.32 -0.86
N HIS A 170 2.72 11.75 -0.07
CA HIS A 170 2.82 12.96 0.76
C HIS A 170 3.28 12.55 2.15
N LYS A 171 4.56 12.79 2.48
CA LYS A 171 5.15 12.35 3.76
C LYS A 171 4.99 13.39 4.86
N SER A 172 5.20 14.66 4.52
CA SER A 172 4.96 15.81 5.40
C SER A 172 4.65 17.04 4.54
N PRO A 173 4.15 18.15 5.12
CA PRO A 173 3.95 19.38 4.36
C PRO A 173 5.25 19.79 3.63
N GLY A 174 5.18 19.90 2.30
CA GLY A 174 6.34 20.21 1.44
C GLY A 174 7.25 19.04 1.06
N ASN A 175 7.10 17.86 1.67
CA ASN A 175 7.91 16.68 1.35
C ASN A 175 7.12 15.66 0.53
N ILE A 176 7.36 15.68 -0.79
CA ILE A 176 6.70 14.81 -1.76
C ILE A 176 7.71 13.81 -2.31
N LYS A 177 7.41 12.52 -2.16
CA LYS A 177 8.16 11.43 -2.82
C LYS A 177 7.36 10.85 -3.97
N ARG A 178 8.05 10.29 -4.96
CA ARG A 178 7.46 9.64 -6.13
C ARG A 178 8.12 8.29 -6.36
N GLY A 179 7.34 7.24 -6.52
CA GLY A 179 7.85 5.87 -6.61
C GLY A 179 6.94 4.82 -5.99
N TYR A 180 7.58 3.88 -5.29
CA TYR A 180 7.03 2.59 -4.89
C TYR A 180 7.32 2.29 -3.42
N LYS A 181 6.54 1.41 -2.82
CA LYS A 181 6.77 0.84 -1.50
C LYS A 181 7.31 -0.58 -1.62
N ASN A 182 8.26 -0.92 -0.77
CA ASN A 182 8.65 -2.29 -0.50
C ASN A 182 8.04 -2.70 0.85
N ASN A 183 6.95 -3.47 0.84
CA ASN A 183 6.39 -4.08 2.04
C ASN A 183 7.08 -5.41 2.26
N ILE A 184 7.67 -5.63 3.44
CA ILE A 184 8.34 -6.88 3.77
C ILE A 184 7.77 -7.45 5.06
N ILE A 185 7.81 -8.78 5.18
CA ILE A 185 7.58 -9.51 6.41
C ILE A 185 8.85 -10.27 6.79
N ILE A 186 9.27 -10.16 8.04
CA ILE A 186 10.50 -10.78 8.54
C ILE A 186 10.21 -11.69 9.74
N ASP A 187 11.05 -12.71 9.92
CA ASP A 187 11.13 -13.48 11.17
C ASP A 187 11.87 -12.66 12.24
N GLU A 188 11.28 -12.52 13.42
CA GLU A 188 11.81 -11.61 14.46
C GLU A 188 13.17 -12.04 15.00
N GLU A 189 13.42 -13.33 15.15
CA GLU A 189 14.67 -13.83 15.75
C GLU A 189 15.83 -13.74 14.76
N SER A 190 15.62 -14.27 13.56
CA SER A 190 16.65 -14.35 12.52
C SER A 190 16.76 -13.08 11.67
N GLU A 191 15.75 -12.21 11.67
CA GLU A 191 15.63 -11.08 10.74
C GLU A 191 15.68 -11.47 9.25
N ILE A 192 15.41 -12.75 8.92
CA ILE A 192 15.27 -13.23 7.54
C ILE A 192 13.96 -12.68 6.97
N ILE A 193 14.03 -12.14 5.76
CA ILE A 193 12.84 -11.70 5.03
C ILE A 193 12.12 -12.94 4.53
N LEU A 194 10.86 -13.12 4.91
CA LEU A 194 10.04 -14.27 4.52
C LEU A 194 9.23 -13.99 3.26
N GLY A 195 8.93 -12.73 2.99
CA GLY A 195 8.19 -12.34 1.82
C GLY A 195 8.21 -10.84 1.61
N SER A 196 7.90 -10.42 0.37
CA SER A 196 7.73 -9.02 0.04
C SER A 196 6.64 -8.80 -1.01
N ILE A 197 6.01 -7.63 -0.95
CA ILE A 197 5.05 -7.14 -1.95
C ILE A 197 5.37 -5.67 -2.27
N GLN A 198 5.63 -5.41 -3.55
CA GLN A 198 5.90 -4.07 -4.05
C GLN A 198 4.62 -3.44 -4.58
N THR A 199 4.39 -2.19 -4.20
CA THR A 199 3.19 -1.44 -4.59
C THR A 199 3.56 -0.01 -4.99
N PRO A 200 2.77 0.67 -5.82
CA PRO A 200 2.92 2.12 -5.97
C PRO A 200 2.52 2.87 -4.69
N PHE A 201 2.99 4.11 -4.54
CA PHE A 201 2.75 4.89 -3.31
C PHE A 201 1.28 5.17 -2.95
N ASN A 202 0.35 5.10 -3.91
CA ASN A 202 -1.08 5.32 -3.68
C ASN A 202 -1.77 4.14 -2.96
N VAL A 203 -1.13 2.97 -2.90
CA VAL A 203 -1.65 1.81 -2.17
C VAL A 203 -1.32 1.97 -0.70
N GLY A 204 -2.34 1.87 0.15
CA GLY A 204 -2.19 1.92 1.61
C GLY A 204 -1.48 0.68 2.15
N ASP A 205 -0.63 0.89 3.15
CA ASP A 205 0.17 -0.16 3.81
C ASP A 205 -0.75 -1.15 4.51
N GLU A 206 -1.86 -0.65 5.06
CA GLU A 206 -2.86 -1.44 5.75
C GLU A 206 -3.43 -2.60 4.92
N LYS A 207 -3.37 -2.48 3.59
CA LYS A 207 -3.86 -3.49 2.65
C LYS A 207 -2.88 -4.65 2.43
N GLN A 208 -1.64 -4.55 2.95
CA GLN A 208 -0.57 -5.51 2.63
C GLN A 208 -0.35 -6.58 3.70
N LEU A 209 -0.96 -6.44 4.89
CA LEU A 209 -0.82 -7.44 5.97
C LEU A 209 -1.36 -8.82 5.56
N ILE A 210 -2.64 -8.89 5.17
CA ILE A 210 -3.28 -10.16 4.77
C ILE A 210 -2.60 -10.74 3.54
N PRO A 211 -2.35 -9.98 2.44
CA PRO A 211 -1.64 -10.51 1.28
C PRO A 211 -0.25 -11.08 1.59
N LEU A 212 0.52 -10.44 2.48
CA LEU A 212 1.84 -10.96 2.86
C LEU A 212 1.73 -12.25 3.67
N LEU A 213 0.80 -12.33 4.62
CA LEU A 213 0.56 -13.55 5.41
C LEU A 213 0.10 -14.72 4.53
N GLU A 214 -0.88 -14.48 3.66
CA GLU A 214 -1.36 -15.50 2.72
C GLU A 214 -0.27 -15.94 1.74
N LYS A 215 0.59 -15.01 1.30
CA LYS A 215 1.73 -15.33 0.44
C LYS A 215 2.70 -16.29 1.13
N ILE A 216 3.17 -15.98 2.33
CA ILE A 216 4.14 -16.84 3.04
C ILE A 216 3.52 -18.17 3.48
N LYS A 217 2.22 -18.17 3.81
CA LYS A 217 1.47 -19.40 4.11
C LYS A 217 1.40 -20.30 2.88
N LYS A 218 1.10 -19.74 1.71
CA LYS A 218 1.02 -20.49 0.46
C LYS A 218 2.39 -21.01 -0.01
N GLU A 219 3.42 -20.18 0.07
CA GLU A 219 4.73 -20.49 -0.51
C GLU A 219 5.60 -21.36 0.41
N HIS A 220 5.46 -21.19 1.74
CA HIS A 220 6.37 -21.79 2.73
C HIS A 220 5.67 -22.50 3.89
N ASN A 221 4.33 -22.56 3.88
CA ASN A 221 3.52 -23.10 4.99
C ASN A 221 3.81 -22.44 6.34
N ILE A 222 4.13 -21.14 6.33
CA ILE A 222 4.41 -20.35 7.52
C ILE A 222 3.13 -19.69 8.02
N VAL A 223 2.74 -19.98 9.27
CA VAL A 223 1.68 -19.27 9.99
C VAL A 223 2.25 -18.85 11.35
N PRO A 224 2.27 -17.54 11.68
CA PRO A 224 2.87 -17.07 12.91
C PRO A 224 1.97 -17.20 14.13
N GLU A 225 2.56 -17.34 15.31
CA GLU A 225 1.87 -17.23 16.60
C GLU A 225 1.49 -15.77 16.90
N GLU A 226 2.36 -14.82 16.52
CA GLU A 226 2.14 -13.39 16.73
C GLU A 226 2.73 -12.51 15.63
N ILE A 227 2.09 -11.35 15.39
CA ILE A 227 2.55 -10.37 14.41
C ILE A 227 2.64 -8.97 15.00
N THR A 228 3.77 -8.29 14.75
CA THR A 228 3.98 -6.86 15.09
C THR A 228 3.97 -6.01 13.82
N ALA A 229 3.26 -4.88 13.87
CA ALA A 229 3.20 -3.92 12.77
C ALA A 229 2.98 -2.48 13.27
N ASP A 230 3.16 -1.51 12.38
CA ASP A 230 2.73 -0.12 12.63
C ASP A 230 1.20 -0.02 12.82
N LYS A 231 0.74 1.03 13.51
CA LYS A 231 -0.69 1.32 13.78
C LYS A 231 -1.54 1.33 12.52
N VAL A 232 -0.98 1.75 11.39
CA VAL A 232 -1.70 1.79 10.11
C VAL A 232 -2.24 0.41 9.70
N TYR A 233 -1.53 -0.67 10.03
CA TYR A 233 -1.96 -2.04 9.76
C TYR A 233 -3.09 -2.52 10.68
N GLY A 234 -3.40 -1.79 11.75
CA GLY A 234 -4.36 -2.17 12.78
C GLY A 234 -5.83 -1.95 12.39
N THR A 235 -6.19 -2.18 11.12
CA THR A 235 -7.56 -2.04 10.62
C THR A 235 -8.50 -3.08 11.21
N TYR A 236 -9.80 -2.82 11.10
CA TYR A 236 -10.83 -3.74 11.59
C TYR A 236 -10.73 -5.11 10.91
N ASP A 237 -10.60 -5.14 9.58
CA ASP A 237 -10.51 -6.36 8.79
C ASP A 237 -9.22 -7.15 9.08
N ASN A 238 -8.09 -6.47 9.25
CA ASN A 238 -6.84 -7.15 9.62
C ASN A 238 -6.94 -7.80 10.99
N ARG A 239 -7.54 -7.13 11.97
CA ARG A 239 -7.73 -7.69 13.33
C ARG A 239 -8.71 -8.86 13.34
N ILE A 240 -9.76 -8.83 12.50
CA ILE A 240 -10.64 -9.98 12.28
C ILE A 240 -9.84 -11.15 11.72
N TYR A 241 -9.09 -10.94 10.65
CA TYR A 241 -8.27 -11.99 10.02
C TYR A 241 -7.28 -12.61 11.01
N LEU A 242 -6.57 -11.77 11.79
CA LEU A 242 -5.61 -12.25 12.79
C LEU A 242 -6.32 -13.06 13.87
N LYS A 243 -7.50 -12.63 14.33
CA LYS A 243 -8.27 -13.42 15.29
C LYS A 243 -8.73 -14.76 14.70
N ASP A 244 -9.24 -14.76 13.47
CA ASP A 244 -9.78 -15.97 12.83
C ASP A 244 -8.71 -17.01 12.48
N ASN A 245 -7.43 -16.61 12.48
CA ASN A 245 -6.28 -17.49 12.30
C ASN A 245 -5.49 -17.71 13.62
N ASP A 246 -6.06 -17.36 14.77
CA ASP A 246 -5.43 -17.50 16.10
C ASP A 246 -4.06 -16.80 16.25
N ILE A 247 -3.85 -15.71 15.49
CA ILE A 247 -2.63 -14.90 15.51
C ILE A 247 -2.79 -13.78 16.54
N THR A 248 -1.81 -13.67 17.44
CA THR A 248 -1.73 -12.58 18.41
C THR A 248 -1.39 -11.26 17.70
N CYS A 249 -2.21 -10.24 17.93
CA CYS A 249 -2.10 -8.95 17.25
C CYS A 249 -1.30 -7.95 18.09
N ASN A 250 -0.02 -7.76 17.75
CA ASN A 250 0.84 -6.75 18.37
C ASN A 250 0.83 -5.44 17.55
N ILE A 251 -0.37 -4.90 17.32
CA ILE A 251 -0.57 -3.65 16.58
C ILE A 251 -1.31 -2.63 17.46
N ASP A 252 -0.69 -1.47 17.66
CA ASP A 252 -1.24 -0.44 18.54
C ASP A 252 -2.45 0.29 17.91
N PHE A 253 -3.29 0.90 18.73
CA PHE A 253 -4.39 1.75 18.29
C PHE A 253 -3.92 3.20 18.11
N TYR A 254 -4.58 3.94 17.21
CA TYR A 254 -4.40 5.39 17.16
C TYR A 254 -4.88 6.02 18.47
N LYS A 255 -4.13 7.03 18.94
CA LYS A 255 -4.59 7.84 20.08
C LYS A 255 -5.84 8.59 19.64
N GLU A 256 -6.85 8.59 20.49
CA GLU A 256 -8.06 9.35 20.22
C GLU A 256 -7.73 10.85 20.17
N PRO A 257 -8.35 11.60 19.25
CA PRO A 257 -8.21 13.04 19.25
C PRO A 257 -8.71 13.60 20.59
N SER A 258 -7.92 14.47 21.22
CA SER A 258 -8.25 15.12 22.50
C SER A 258 -9.48 16.05 22.44
N LYS A 259 -10.11 16.18 21.26
CA LYS A 259 -11.37 16.91 21.12
C LYS A 259 -12.44 16.16 21.89
N LYS A 260 -12.96 16.79 22.95
CA LYS A 260 -14.19 16.34 23.62
C LYS A 260 -15.28 16.26 22.57
N PHE A 261 -15.71 15.04 22.26
CA PHE A 261 -16.88 14.85 21.42
C PHE A 261 -18.09 15.48 22.10
N GLU A 262 -18.94 16.13 21.31
CA GLU A 262 -20.17 16.75 21.83
C GLU A 262 -21.14 15.69 22.42
N LYS A 263 -20.99 14.42 22.02
CA LYS A 263 -21.77 13.29 22.52
C LYS A 263 -20.91 12.07 22.84
N TYR A 264 -21.41 11.21 23.72
CA TYR A 264 -20.86 9.88 23.95
C TYR A 264 -20.86 9.03 22.67
N THR A 265 -19.71 8.41 22.42
CA THR A 265 -19.39 7.51 21.30
C THR A 265 -19.39 6.06 21.77
N LEU A 266 -19.16 5.11 20.87
CA LEU A 266 -19.09 3.68 21.20
C LEU A 266 -18.05 3.36 22.29
N HIS A 267 -16.98 4.16 22.37
CA HIS A 267 -15.87 3.94 23.30
C HIS A 267 -16.22 4.25 24.76
N ASP A 268 -17.24 5.08 24.97
CA ASP A 268 -17.73 5.44 26.30
C ASP A 268 -18.63 4.35 26.91
N PHE A 269 -19.01 3.34 26.11
CA PHE A 269 -19.83 2.22 26.54
C PHE A 269 -18.96 1.00 26.78
N LYS A 270 -19.21 0.28 27.88
CA LYS A 270 -18.53 -1.00 28.14
C LYS A 270 -19.35 -2.10 27.50
N ILE A 271 -18.77 -2.77 26.52
CA ILE A 271 -19.40 -3.87 25.79
C ILE A 271 -18.88 -5.18 26.38
N SER A 272 -19.76 -6.14 26.65
CA SER A 272 -19.35 -7.44 27.16
C SER A 272 -18.59 -8.25 26.10
N THR A 273 -17.69 -9.14 26.53
CA THR A 273 -16.81 -9.91 25.64
C THR A 273 -17.56 -10.84 24.69
N ASP A 274 -18.72 -11.34 25.13
CA ASP A 274 -19.65 -12.19 24.37
C ASP A 274 -20.63 -11.38 23.49
N LEU A 275 -20.52 -10.04 23.50
CA LEU A 275 -21.42 -9.12 22.80
C LEU A 275 -22.91 -9.33 23.14
N SER A 276 -23.22 -9.82 24.34
CA SER A 276 -24.60 -10.02 24.81
C SER A 276 -25.18 -8.81 25.56
N SER A 277 -24.33 -7.89 26.01
CA SER A 277 -24.74 -6.75 26.81
C SER A 277 -23.85 -5.52 26.63
N VAL A 278 -24.42 -4.35 26.93
CA VAL A 278 -23.72 -3.06 26.91
C VAL A 278 -24.09 -2.25 28.15
N GLU A 279 -23.08 -1.75 28.86
CA GLU A 279 -23.19 -0.79 29.95
C GLU A 279 -22.92 0.63 29.45
N CYS A 280 -23.80 1.57 29.76
CA CYS A 280 -23.62 2.97 29.40
C CYS A 280 -22.79 3.75 30.44
N PRO A 281 -22.35 4.98 30.14
CA PRO A 281 -21.62 5.84 31.10
C PRO A 281 -22.36 6.11 32.41
N ASN A 282 -23.69 5.97 32.44
CA ASN A 282 -24.51 6.11 33.64
C ASN A 282 -24.65 4.79 34.43
N GLY A 283 -23.91 3.73 34.07
CA GLY A 283 -23.96 2.42 34.73
C GLY A 283 -25.17 1.54 34.40
N ILE A 284 -26.04 1.97 33.47
CA ILE A 284 -27.21 1.17 33.05
C ILE A 284 -26.76 0.11 32.05
N ILE A 285 -27.16 -1.14 32.29
CA ILE A 285 -26.88 -2.28 31.41
C ILE A 285 -28.12 -2.59 30.59
N THR A 286 -27.93 -2.78 29.28
CA THR A 286 -28.95 -3.37 28.41
C THR A 286 -28.49 -4.71 27.86
N LYS A 287 -29.42 -5.67 27.83
CA LYS A 287 -29.32 -6.96 27.13
C LYS A 287 -30.29 -7.04 25.95
N ASN A 288 -31.02 -5.96 25.67
CA ASN A 288 -31.94 -5.90 24.55
C ASN A 288 -31.13 -5.66 23.27
N VAL A 289 -30.72 -6.76 22.66
CA VAL A 289 -29.93 -6.80 21.44
C VAL A 289 -30.75 -7.36 20.29
N SER A 290 -30.69 -6.69 19.16
CA SER A 290 -31.20 -7.21 17.88
C SER A 290 -30.06 -7.21 16.87
N GLN A 291 -30.01 -8.22 16.01
CA GLN A 291 -28.94 -8.40 15.04
C GLN A 291 -29.42 -8.09 13.61
N SER A 292 -28.54 -7.49 12.82
CA SER A 292 -28.60 -7.41 11.36
C SER A 292 -27.39 -8.17 10.77
N LYS A 293 -27.23 -8.16 9.45
CA LYS A 293 -26.18 -8.90 8.73
C LYS A 293 -24.79 -8.68 9.33
N ASP A 294 -24.42 -7.42 9.60
CA ASP A 294 -23.05 -7.06 10.02
C ASP A 294 -23.00 -6.28 11.35
N GLN A 295 -24.15 -6.08 12.02
CA GLN A 295 -24.26 -5.20 13.18
C GLN A 295 -25.21 -5.74 14.25
N LEU A 296 -24.90 -5.41 15.49
CA LEU A 296 -25.75 -5.57 16.67
C LEU A 296 -26.29 -4.20 17.09
N TYR A 297 -27.57 -4.15 17.42
CA TYR A 297 -28.24 -2.96 17.93
C TYR A 297 -28.67 -3.19 19.36
N PHE A 298 -28.07 -2.47 20.28
CA PHE A 298 -28.45 -2.45 21.69
C PHE A 298 -29.41 -1.30 21.94
N LYS A 299 -30.60 -1.63 22.42
CA LYS A 299 -31.64 -0.65 22.76
C LYS A 299 -31.71 -0.49 24.27
N PHE A 300 -31.57 0.75 24.74
CA PHE A 300 -31.78 1.07 26.15
C PHE A 300 -33.27 1.26 26.46
N ASP A 301 -33.64 1.05 27.72
CA ASP A 301 -35.00 1.34 28.17
C ASP A 301 -35.29 2.84 28.05
N ARG A 302 -36.48 3.15 27.53
CA ARG A 302 -36.91 4.52 27.26
C ARG A 302 -37.09 5.32 28.55
N ASN A 303 -37.76 4.75 29.54
CA ASN A 303 -38.10 5.43 30.79
C ASN A 303 -36.83 5.80 31.56
N ILE A 304 -35.84 4.91 31.53
CA ILE A 304 -34.51 5.15 32.12
C ILE A 304 -33.77 6.26 31.36
N CYS A 305 -33.85 6.29 30.02
CA CYS A 305 -33.17 7.31 29.22
C CYS A 305 -33.81 8.70 29.35
N GLU A 306 -35.11 8.79 29.62
CA GLU A 306 -35.85 10.07 29.73
C GLU A 306 -35.46 10.83 31.00
N THR A 307 -35.29 10.14 32.13
CA THR A 307 -34.92 10.74 33.43
C THR A 307 -33.41 10.80 33.68
N CYS A 308 -32.59 10.34 32.73
CA CYS A 308 -31.14 10.21 32.89
C CYS A 308 -30.43 11.59 32.99
N PRO A 309 -29.58 11.82 34.00
CA PRO A 309 -28.85 13.08 34.16
C PRO A 309 -27.83 13.33 33.03
N LEU A 310 -27.34 12.27 32.38
CA LEU A 310 -26.38 12.34 31.27
C LEU A 310 -27.06 12.53 29.90
N ARG A 311 -28.39 12.65 29.84
CA ARG A 311 -29.17 12.78 28.60
C ARG A 311 -28.63 13.84 27.62
N PRO A 312 -28.23 15.06 28.05
CA PRO A 312 -27.71 16.08 27.12
C PRO A 312 -26.43 15.67 26.39
N LYS A 313 -25.60 14.80 26.98
CA LYS A 313 -24.37 14.27 26.36
C LYS A 313 -24.58 12.95 25.61
N CYS A 314 -25.76 12.32 25.73
CA CYS A 314 -26.07 11.08 25.04
C CYS A 314 -26.56 11.27 23.59
N TYR A 315 -27.07 12.46 23.26
CA TYR A 315 -27.69 12.77 21.97
C TYR A 315 -27.10 14.05 21.39
N SER A 316 -26.95 14.12 20.06
CA SER A 316 -26.73 15.41 19.39
C SER A 316 -27.98 16.28 19.43
N LYS A 317 -27.84 17.58 19.14
CA LYS A 317 -28.96 18.54 19.10
C LYS A 317 -30.14 18.06 18.23
N ASN A 318 -29.86 17.35 17.13
CA ASN A 318 -30.87 16.83 16.20
C ASN A 318 -31.50 15.50 16.66
N GLU A 319 -30.79 14.76 17.52
CA GLU A 319 -31.25 13.46 18.07
C GLU A 319 -32.07 13.64 19.37
N LEU A 320 -31.90 14.78 20.06
CA LEU A 320 -32.54 15.08 21.34
C LEU A 320 -34.03 15.44 21.17
N LYS A 321 -34.86 14.44 20.89
CA LYS A 321 -36.32 14.55 20.82
C LYS A 321 -36.96 14.13 22.16
N ARG A 322 -38.22 14.55 22.39
CA ARG A 322 -39.00 14.23 23.61
C ARG A 322 -39.06 12.72 23.89
N ASN A 323 -39.09 11.90 22.83
CA ASN A 323 -39.16 10.43 22.91
C ASN A 323 -37.87 9.72 22.44
N ALA A 324 -36.71 10.38 22.53
CA ALA A 324 -35.45 9.79 22.06
C ALA A 324 -35.02 8.61 22.95
N ILE A 325 -34.78 7.47 22.31
CA ILE A 325 -34.25 6.24 22.91
C ILE A 325 -32.81 6.07 22.46
N LYS A 326 -31.90 5.77 23.40
CA LYS A 326 -30.51 5.52 23.05
C LYS A 326 -30.41 4.15 22.41
N LYS A 327 -29.88 4.12 21.20
CA LYS A 327 -29.49 2.90 20.49
C LYS A 327 -27.98 2.95 20.27
N ILE A 328 -27.32 1.83 20.52
CA ILE A 328 -25.89 1.66 20.24
C ILE A 328 -25.75 0.60 19.17
N THR A 329 -25.08 0.98 18.09
CA THR A 329 -24.72 0.08 17.00
C THR A 329 -23.30 -0.43 17.26
N VAL A 330 -23.15 -1.74 17.39
CA VAL A 330 -21.89 -2.43 17.60
C VAL A 330 -21.64 -3.34 16.39
N PRO A 331 -20.46 -3.31 15.75
CA PRO A 331 -20.12 -4.30 14.73
C PRO A 331 -20.23 -5.75 15.24
N LEU A 332 -20.67 -6.69 14.40
CA LEU A 332 -20.89 -8.09 14.82
C LEU A 332 -19.62 -8.77 15.36
N ARG A 333 -18.45 -8.37 14.85
CA ARG A 333 -17.14 -8.89 15.27
C ARG A 333 -16.39 -7.91 16.19
N TYR A 334 -17.09 -7.14 17.02
CA TYR A 334 -16.43 -6.14 17.89
C TYR A 334 -15.61 -6.76 19.02
N ASP A 335 -15.83 -8.05 19.30
CA ASP A 335 -15.02 -8.90 20.18
C ASP A 335 -13.52 -8.85 19.84
N VAL A 336 -13.15 -8.67 18.57
CA VAL A 336 -11.74 -8.50 18.16
C VAL A 336 -11.13 -7.21 18.74
N MET A 337 -11.91 -6.12 18.80
CA MET A 337 -11.46 -4.85 19.37
C MET A 337 -11.27 -4.96 20.88
N ILE A 338 -12.19 -5.66 21.56
CA ILE A 338 -12.13 -5.88 23.00
C ILE A 338 -10.89 -6.73 23.35
N ARG A 339 -10.68 -7.82 22.62
CA ARG A 339 -9.50 -8.70 22.76
C ARG A 339 -8.20 -7.91 22.63
N ASP A 340 -8.04 -7.21 21.51
CA ASP A 340 -6.79 -6.52 21.19
C ASP A 340 -6.55 -5.33 22.13
N LYS A 341 -7.59 -4.57 22.52
CA LYS A 341 -7.44 -3.50 23.53
C LYS A 341 -6.97 -4.03 24.87
N LYS A 342 -7.45 -5.20 25.30
CA LYS A 342 -6.99 -5.87 26.52
C LYS A 342 -5.54 -6.34 26.37
N HIS A 343 -5.18 -6.91 25.23
CA HIS A 343 -3.80 -7.33 24.93
C HIS A 343 -2.82 -6.16 24.95
N ASN A 344 -3.18 -5.01 24.37
CA ASN A 344 -2.33 -3.81 24.34
C ASN A 344 -1.95 -3.26 25.73
N GLN A 345 -2.67 -3.66 26.78
CA GLN A 345 -2.36 -3.28 28.16
C GLN A 345 -1.31 -4.18 28.81
N THR A 346 -0.96 -5.31 28.19
CA THR A 346 -0.02 -6.29 28.73
C THR A 346 1.44 -5.90 28.50
N GLU A 347 2.36 -6.40 29.34
CA GLU A 347 3.80 -6.26 29.11
C GLU A 347 4.28 -7.07 27.90
N GLN A 348 3.62 -8.19 27.58
CA GLN A 348 3.91 -9.00 26.39
C GLN A 348 3.78 -8.17 25.12
N PHE A 349 2.68 -7.42 24.98
CA PHE A 349 2.47 -6.49 23.87
C PHE A 349 3.59 -5.44 23.78
N LYS A 350 3.96 -4.81 24.90
CA LYS A 350 5.02 -3.79 24.92
C LYS A 350 6.35 -4.37 24.46
N THR A 351 6.72 -5.55 24.96
CA THR A 351 7.95 -6.25 24.56
C THR A 351 7.93 -6.59 23.06
N ALA A 352 6.82 -7.13 22.55
CA ALA A 352 6.67 -7.47 21.14
C ALA A 352 6.70 -6.25 20.22
N LEU A 353 6.10 -5.13 20.64
CA LEU A 353 6.11 -3.87 19.89
C LEU A 353 7.51 -3.24 19.88
N ASN A 354 8.23 -3.29 21.02
CA ASN A 354 9.59 -2.77 21.13
C ASN A 354 10.59 -3.48 20.22
N LYS A 355 10.33 -4.74 19.83
CA LYS A 355 11.16 -5.49 18.87
C LYS A 355 11.03 -5.00 17.41
N ARG A 356 10.08 -4.10 17.11
CA ARG A 356 9.85 -3.60 15.74
C ARG A 356 11.10 -2.99 15.10
N TYR A 357 12.03 -2.42 15.86
CA TYR A 357 13.28 -1.86 15.31
C TYR A 357 14.09 -2.85 14.45
N LYS A 358 13.89 -4.17 14.62
CA LYS A 358 14.59 -5.19 13.83
C LYS A 358 14.28 -5.07 12.34
N ILE A 359 13.05 -4.74 11.95
CA ILE A 359 12.72 -4.53 10.53
C ILE A 359 13.40 -3.29 9.96
N GLU A 360 13.56 -2.24 10.77
CA GLU A 360 14.29 -1.03 10.37
C GLU A 360 15.76 -1.32 10.08
N ARG A 361 16.39 -2.26 10.80
CA ARG A 361 17.76 -2.71 10.47
C ARG A 361 17.82 -3.35 9.08
N ARG A 362 16.78 -4.09 8.69
CA ARG A 362 16.69 -4.71 7.36
C ARG A 362 16.52 -3.67 6.28
N PHE A 363 15.66 -2.68 6.49
CA PHE A 363 15.56 -1.55 5.57
C PHE A 363 16.85 -0.74 5.47
N ALA A 364 17.50 -0.44 6.60
CA ALA A 364 18.79 0.26 6.61
C ALA A 364 19.84 -0.49 5.78
N THR A 365 19.91 -1.81 5.93
CA THR A 365 20.79 -2.68 5.13
C THR A 365 20.48 -2.58 3.63
N GLN A 366 19.19 -2.69 3.25
CA GLN A 366 18.77 -2.56 1.85
C GLN A 366 19.10 -1.19 1.25
N VAL A 367 18.89 -0.13 2.03
CA VAL A 367 19.10 1.27 1.66
C VAL A 367 20.58 1.60 1.49
N LEU A 368 21.43 1.15 2.41
CA LEU A 368 22.86 1.47 2.45
C LEU A 368 23.68 0.57 1.52
N ASN A 369 23.39 -0.73 1.52
CA ASN A 369 24.26 -1.74 0.89
C ASN A 369 23.69 -2.29 -0.42
N HIS A 370 22.38 -2.18 -0.65
CA HIS A 370 21.72 -2.81 -1.81
C HIS A 370 20.98 -1.81 -2.71
N GLY A 371 21.17 -0.51 -2.49
CA GLY A 371 20.73 0.55 -3.41
C GLY A 371 19.23 0.77 -3.49
N ILE A 372 18.45 0.38 -2.47
CA ILE A 372 16.97 0.48 -2.53
C ILE A 372 16.43 1.92 -2.43
N ARG A 373 17.27 2.92 -2.09
CA ARG A 373 16.83 4.34 -2.02
C ARG A 373 16.15 4.83 -3.29
N ARG A 374 16.62 4.37 -4.44
CA ARG A 374 16.08 4.70 -5.75
C ARG A 374 16.07 3.46 -6.62
N CYS A 375 14.92 3.18 -7.22
CA CYS A 375 14.77 2.08 -8.15
C CYS A 375 15.74 2.24 -9.32
N ARG A 376 16.35 1.17 -9.82
CA ARG A 376 17.19 1.25 -11.04
C ARG A 376 16.38 1.12 -12.32
N TYR A 377 15.20 0.50 -12.24
CA TYR A 377 14.31 0.22 -13.36
C TYR A 377 13.08 1.12 -13.34
N LEU A 378 12.41 1.17 -14.49
CA LEU A 378 11.13 1.85 -14.68
C LEU A 378 9.99 0.85 -14.48
N THR A 379 8.78 1.36 -14.23
CA THR A 379 7.53 0.60 -14.02
C THR A 379 7.54 -0.24 -12.75
N LEU A 380 6.35 -0.68 -12.33
CA LEU A 380 6.21 -1.52 -11.15
C LEU A 380 6.90 -2.88 -11.33
N THR A 381 6.85 -3.45 -12.53
CA THR A 381 7.56 -4.69 -12.89
C THR A 381 9.06 -4.54 -12.66
N GLY A 382 9.66 -3.46 -13.16
CA GLY A 382 11.07 -3.18 -12.93
C GLY A 382 11.41 -2.96 -11.46
N ALA A 383 10.54 -2.27 -10.72
CA ALA A 383 10.68 -2.08 -9.28
C ALA A 383 10.65 -3.42 -8.52
N LYS A 384 9.74 -4.33 -8.87
CA LYS A 384 9.68 -5.69 -8.32
C LYS A 384 11.00 -6.42 -8.51
N ILE A 385 11.55 -6.46 -9.74
CA ILE A 385 12.84 -7.10 -10.01
C ILE A 385 13.94 -6.54 -9.11
N HIS A 386 14.10 -5.22 -9.06
CA HIS A 386 15.17 -4.58 -8.29
C HIS A 386 15.06 -4.88 -6.79
N ILE A 387 13.84 -4.77 -6.26
CA ILE A 387 13.57 -4.92 -4.84
C ILE A 387 13.71 -6.39 -4.44
N THR A 388 13.21 -7.33 -5.24
CA THR A 388 13.38 -8.78 -5.00
C THR A 388 14.87 -9.15 -5.01
N LEU A 389 15.67 -8.62 -5.95
CA LEU A 389 17.12 -8.81 -5.94
C LEU A 389 17.80 -8.26 -4.68
N ALA A 390 17.39 -7.08 -4.22
CA ALA A 390 17.91 -6.50 -2.98
C ALA A 390 17.53 -7.37 -1.77
N ASN A 391 16.31 -7.91 -1.72
CA ASN A 391 15.85 -8.82 -0.67
C ASN A 391 16.64 -10.14 -0.70
N ILE A 392 16.88 -10.72 -1.88
CA ILE A 392 17.71 -11.93 -2.06
C ILE A 392 19.11 -11.70 -1.49
N ALA A 393 19.79 -10.65 -1.92
CA ALA A 393 21.14 -10.33 -1.44
C ALA A 393 21.17 -10.14 0.08
N SER A 394 20.18 -9.43 0.61
CA SER A 394 20.03 -9.18 2.04
C SER A 394 19.84 -10.47 2.84
N ASN A 395 19.03 -11.41 2.32
CA ASN A 395 18.80 -12.71 2.94
C ASN A 395 20.02 -13.62 2.87
N ILE A 396 20.72 -13.70 1.73
CA ILE A 396 21.93 -14.52 1.59
C ILE A 396 22.99 -14.07 2.61
N ILE A 397 23.27 -12.77 2.70
CA ILE A 397 24.25 -12.24 3.66
C ILE A 397 23.81 -12.56 5.10
N ARG A 398 22.52 -12.38 5.41
CA ARG A 398 22.01 -12.67 6.76
C ARG A 398 22.10 -14.16 7.10
N MET A 399 21.72 -15.03 6.17
CA MET A 399 21.82 -16.48 6.30
C MET A 399 23.27 -16.89 6.57
N VAL A 400 24.23 -16.39 5.77
CA VAL A 400 25.67 -16.69 5.96
C VAL A 400 26.16 -16.24 7.33
N ASN A 401 25.81 -15.02 7.76
CA ASN A 401 26.22 -14.52 9.08
C ASN A 401 25.65 -15.37 10.22
N LEU A 402 24.36 -15.74 10.17
CA LEU A 402 23.75 -16.59 11.18
C LEU A 402 24.39 -17.98 11.26
N LEU A 403 24.71 -18.57 10.10
CA LEU A 403 25.38 -19.86 10.02
C LEU A 403 26.83 -19.79 10.50
N TYR A 404 27.53 -18.68 10.20
CA TYR A 404 28.90 -18.46 10.66
C TYR A 404 28.95 -18.24 12.17
N ASP A 405 28.08 -17.39 12.71
CA ASP A 405 28.00 -17.11 14.15
C ASP A 405 27.68 -18.40 14.93
N ARG A 406 26.74 -19.24 14.44
CA ARG A 406 26.46 -20.56 15.05
C ARG A 406 27.72 -21.43 15.13
N LYS A 407 28.53 -21.46 14.07
CA LYS A 407 29.79 -22.22 14.04
C LYS A 407 30.86 -21.61 14.95
N ALA A 408 30.98 -20.28 14.95
CA ALA A 408 31.97 -19.56 15.75
C ALA A 408 31.70 -19.67 17.27
N TYR A 409 30.43 -19.77 17.68
CA TYR A 409 30.02 -19.90 19.09
C TYR A 409 29.74 -21.34 19.52
N GLY A 410 30.03 -22.36 18.70
CA GLY A 410 29.86 -23.76 19.05
C GLY A 410 28.41 -24.17 19.37
N LEU A 411 27.43 -23.44 18.85
CA LEU A 411 26.02 -23.74 19.05
C LEU A 411 25.67 -25.00 18.26
N ALA A 412 25.21 -26.05 18.96
CA ALA A 412 24.87 -27.34 18.37
C ALA A 412 23.81 -27.19 17.27
N LYS A 413 23.88 -28.07 16.25
CA LYS A 413 22.73 -28.26 15.36
C LYS A 413 21.56 -28.75 16.21
N PRO A 414 20.37 -28.11 16.10
CA PRO A 414 19.20 -28.47 16.88
C PRO A 414 18.71 -29.89 16.56
#